data_AF-A0AAN6W4B4-F1
#
_entry.id   AF-A0AAN6W4B4-F1
#
_cell.length_a   1.000
_cell.length_b   1.000
_cell.length_c   1.000
_cell.angle_alpha   90.00
_cell.angle_beta   90.00
_cell.angle_gamma   90.00
#
_symmetry.space_group_name_H-M   'P 1'
#
loop_
_entity.id
_entity.type
_entity.pdbx_description
1 polymer ?
#
loop_
_entity_poly.entity_id
_entity_poly.type
_entity_poly.pdbx_seq_one_letter_code
_entity_poly.pdbx_strand_id
1 'polypeptide(L)'
;MNANEAAGRRLLGEVEEMALDEVLAALRTGFVTTANTAGNNDNIVNNNANIIVKKEEDGKTRTGLSPYGPKTFPIGALDDLVQRNFRATGSAPLAISGRCHELVYVLIATLVAKPWEKAVVVVDFEGRFDPLRMLAAPLAGPASSLPDNQEEATKKVRVKKGDLEHVHVLQPRKGNWEQQPPARFVSACLTTMEEYMLYGAHRSRGREWWGTVIIGGGFNPVGGLPKAVSAQVAVTAGRRGWLRVERAEVPGFGELSVEQAVKGREKRQQAVEQMGWVGSSPWGGFSFGGEGSVNTGTGTERGEGEGMMG
;
A
#
# COMPACT_ATOMS: atom_id res chain seq x y z
N MET A 1 -17.28 -36.38 40.79
CA MET A 1 -16.46 -36.49 39.56
C MET A 1 -17.32 -36.02 38.41
N ASN A 2 -16.99 -34.86 37.83
CA ASN A 2 -17.91 -34.08 37.01
C ASN A 2 -17.81 -34.46 35.53
N ALA A 3 -18.96 -34.57 34.86
CA ALA A 3 -19.10 -34.99 33.45
C ALA A 3 -18.31 -34.13 32.43
N ASN A 4 -17.82 -32.95 32.83
CA ASN A 4 -17.05 -32.05 31.96
C ASN A 4 -15.59 -32.49 31.76
N GLU A 5 -15.00 -33.31 32.63
CA GLU A 5 -13.64 -33.85 32.40
C GLU A 5 -13.63 -35.00 31.37
N ALA A 6 -14.75 -35.71 31.22
CA ALA A 6 -14.87 -36.79 30.24
C ALA A 6 -15.05 -36.27 28.80
N ALA A 7 -15.69 -35.12 28.62
CA ALA A 7 -15.82 -34.46 27.32
C ALA A 7 -14.49 -33.83 26.87
N GLY A 8 -13.71 -33.24 27.80
CA GLY A 8 -12.40 -32.66 27.51
C GLY A 8 -11.34 -33.68 27.10
N ARG A 9 -11.40 -34.92 27.61
CA ARG A 9 -10.49 -36.01 27.18
C ARG A 9 -10.86 -36.64 25.84
N ARG A 10 -12.11 -36.53 25.38
CA ARG A 10 -12.52 -37.01 24.05
C ARG A 10 -12.17 -36.03 22.93
N LEU A 11 -12.09 -34.73 23.22
CA LEU A 11 -11.73 -33.69 22.22
C LEU A 11 -10.22 -33.56 21.96
N LEU A 12 -9.36 -34.28 22.71
CA LEU A 12 -7.91 -34.30 22.50
C LEU A 12 -7.41 -35.66 21.97
N GLY A 13 -8.33 -36.59 21.64
CA GLY A 13 -8.00 -37.91 21.10
C GLY A 13 -8.03 -38.01 19.57
N GLU A 14 -8.43 -36.94 18.87
CA GLU A 14 -8.58 -36.90 17.40
C GLU A 14 -7.69 -35.81 16.76
N VAL A 15 -6.51 -35.55 17.33
CA VAL A 15 -5.42 -34.98 16.54
C VAL A 15 -4.69 -36.16 15.91
N GLU A 16 -5.24 -36.64 14.80
CA GLU A 16 -4.54 -37.59 13.95
C GLU A 16 -3.27 -36.89 13.47
N GLU A 17 -2.11 -37.34 13.95
CA GLU A 17 -0.82 -36.90 13.43
C GLU A 17 -0.73 -37.37 11.98
N MET A 18 -1.26 -36.56 11.06
CA MET A 18 -1.09 -36.79 9.64
C MET A 18 0.41 -36.79 9.37
N ALA A 19 0.94 -37.98 9.03
CA ALA A 19 2.32 -38.10 8.63
C ALA A 19 2.57 -37.15 7.46
N LEU A 20 3.72 -36.47 7.46
CA LEU A 20 4.10 -35.49 6.45
C LEU A 20 3.94 -36.03 5.01
N ASP A 21 4.08 -37.35 4.85
CA ASP A 21 3.92 -38.07 3.59
C ASP A 21 2.47 -38.12 3.09
N GLU A 22 1.47 -38.16 3.97
CA GLU A 22 0.04 -38.11 3.59
C GLU A 22 -0.38 -36.72 3.15
N VAL A 23 0.15 -35.68 3.82
CA VAL A 23 -0.04 -34.28 3.40
C VAL A 23 0.61 -34.04 2.04
N LEU A 24 1.81 -34.59 1.81
CA LEU A 24 2.49 -34.54 0.51
C LEU A 24 1.76 -35.35 -0.56
N ALA A 25 1.17 -36.49 -0.21
CA ALA A 25 0.38 -37.31 -1.14
C ALA A 25 -0.91 -36.59 -1.57
N ALA A 26 -1.63 -35.97 -0.63
CA ALA A 26 -2.81 -35.14 -0.89
C ALA A 26 -2.47 -33.91 -1.75
N LEU A 27 -1.32 -33.27 -1.49
CA LEU A 27 -0.84 -32.14 -2.29
C LEU A 27 -0.51 -32.57 -3.74
N ARG A 28 0.14 -33.73 -3.91
CA ARG A 28 0.48 -34.28 -5.23
C ARG A 28 -0.75 -34.72 -6.02
N THR A 29 -1.77 -35.29 -5.37
CA THR A 29 -3.03 -35.63 -6.04
C THR A 29 -3.75 -34.37 -6.50
N GLY A 30 -3.77 -33.30 -5.70
CA GLY A 30 -4.31 -32.00 -6.10
C GLY A 30 -3.62 -31.40 -7.33
N PHE A 31 -2.30 -31.57 -7.46
CA PHE A 31 -1.53 -31.11 -8.63
C PHE A 31 -1.87 -31.88 -9.92
N VAL A 32 -2.11 -33.19 -9.83
CA VAL A 32 -2.45 -34.03 -10.99
C VAL A 32 -3.85 -33.71 -11.53
N THR A 33 -4.80 -33.36 -10.66
CA THR A 33 -6.16 -32.97 -11.10
C THR A 33 -6.14 -31.63 -11.85
N THR A 34 -5.34 -30.65 -11.40
CA THR A 34 -5.21 -29.35 -12.09
C THR A 34 -4.43 -29.42 -13.40
N ALA A 35 -3.46 -30.34 -13.53
CA ALA A 35 -2.70 -30.48 -14.77
C ALA A 35 -3.53 -31.09 -15.92
N ASN A 36 -4.56 -31.89 -15.61
CA ASN A 36 -5.41 -32.53 -16.60
C ASN A 36 -6.57 -31.65 -17.11
N THR A 37 -6.81 -30.46 -16.53
CA THR A 37 -7.85 -29.52 -16.98
C THR A 37 -7.31 -28.37 -17.86
N ALA A 38 -6.01 -28.38 -18.17
CA ALA A 38 -5.37 -27.33 -18.98
C ALA A 38 -5.61 -27.45 -20.51
N GLY A 39 -6.71 -28.08 -20.92
CA GLY A 39 -7.01 -28.34 -22.32
C GLY A 39 -8.49 -28.48 -22.63
N ASN A 40 -9.30 -27.44 -22.37
CA ASN A 40 -10.43 -27.08 -23.25
C ASN A 40 -11.11 -25.77 -22.82
N ASN A 41 -11.03 -24.78 -23.71
CA ASN A 41 -11.98 -23.72 -24.09
C ASN A 41 -12.71 -22.85 -23.03
N ASP A 42 -12.45 -21.55 -23.17
CA ASP A 42 -13.39 -20.41 -23.15
C ASP A 42 -14.89 -20.74 -22.95
N ASN A 43 -15.41 -20.45 -21.75
CA ASN A 43 -16.71 -19.82 -21.47
C ASN A 43 -17.08 -19.99 -19.99
N ILE A 44 -16.65 -19.08 -19.12
CA ILE A 44 -17.42 -18.77 -17.89
C ILE A 44 -17.52 -17.24 -17.80
N VAL A 45 -18.35 -16.71 -18.70
CA VAL A 45 -18.95 -15.38 -18.60
C VAL A 45 -19.92 -15.38 -17.42
N ASN A 46 -19.85 -14.30 -16.63
CA ASN A 46 -20.89 -13.73 -15.76
C ASN A 46 -21.97 -14.70 -15.24
N ASN A 47 -21.85 -15.10 -13.99
CA ASN A 47 -22.99 -15.23 -13.10
C ASN A 47 -22.49 -15.15 -11.67
N ASN A 48 -22.72 -14.01 -11.02
CA ASN A 48 -22.96 -13.83 -9.58
C ASN A 48 -23.15 -12.35 -9.26
N ALA A 49 -24.10 -11.71 -9.95
CA ALA A 49 -24.75 -10.50 -9.48
C ALA A 49 -26.06 -10.93 -8.82
N ASN A 50 -26.04 -11.14 -7.49
CA ASN A 50 -27.16 -11.00 -6.56
C ASN A 50 -26.78 -11.59 -5.19
N ILE A 51 -26.08 -10.78 -4.39
CA ILE A 51 -26.21 -10.88 -2.93
C ILE A 51 -26.92 -9.60 -2.51
N ILE A 52 -28.22 -9.73 -2.27
CA ILE A 52 -29.07 -8.68 -1.72
C ILE A 52 -28.58 -8.45 -0.28
N VAL A 53 -27.82 -7.39 -0.06
CA VAL A 53 -27.47 -6.94 1.29
C VAL A 53 -28.66 -6.15 1.82
N LYS A 54 -29.31 -6.70 2.86
CA LYS A 54 -30.31 -5.98 3.64
C LYS A 54 -29.66 -4.75 4.27
N LYS A 55 -30.31 -3.59 4.07
CA LYS A 55 -29.93 -2.30 4.63
C LYS A 55 -30.29 -2.31 6.12
N GLU A 56 -29.29 -2.40 6.99
CA GLU A 56 -29.42 -2.00 8.40
C GLU A 56 -28.82 -0.61 8.55
N GLU A 57 -29.70 0.34 8.86
CA GLU A 57 -29.37 1.69 9.26
C GLU A 57 -28.87 1.67 10.69
N ASP A 58 -27.58 1.96 10.90
CA ASP A 58 -27.13 2.67 12.10
C ASP A 58 -25.71 3.21 11.93
N GLY A 59 -25.56 4.51 12.18
CA GLY A 59 -24.34 5.28 11.99
C GLY A 59 -23.26 4.93 13.01
N LYS A 60 -22.28 4.11 12.59
CA LYS A 60 -20.94 4.05 13.21
C LYS A 60 -19.94 3.61 12.16
N THR A 61 -18.93 4.44 11.91
CA THR A 61 -17.83 4.25 10.95
C THR A 61 -17.14 2.90 11.14
N ARG A 62 -17.52 1.90 10.34
CA ARG A 62 -16.83 0.62 10.22
C ARG A 62 -15.63 0.76 9.28
N THR A 63 -14.48 1.18 9.80
CA THR A 63 -13.19 0.87 9.18
C THR A 63 -12.84 -0.56 9.56
N GLY A 64 -13.28 -1.52 8.76
CA GLY A 64 -13.04 -2.94 8.98
C GLY A 64 -13.32 -3.71 7.72
N LEU A 65 -12.24 -4.08 7.02
CA LEU A 65 -12.15 -5.14 5.99
C LEU A 65 -13.44 -5.36 5.18
N SER A 66 -13.70 -4.51 4.19
CA SER A 66 -14.46 -4.99 3.03
C SER A 66 -13.58 -6.02 2.32
N PRO A 67 -14.01 -7.28 2.14
CA PRO A 67 -13.21 -8.29 1.45
C PRO A 67 -13.03 -7.99 -0.06
N TYR A 68 -13.64 -6.92 -0.57
CA TYR A 68 -13.75 -6.64 -1.99
C TYR A 68 -13.53 -5.17 -2.38
N GLY A 69 -13.08 -4.30 -1.46
CA GLY A 69 -12.84 -2.88 -1.73
C GLY A 69 -11.38 -2.45 -1.55
N PRO A 70 -10.95 -1.33 -2.15
CA PRO A 70 -9.62 -0.77 -1.92
C PRO A 70 -9.46 -0.34 -0.45
N LYS A 71 -8.22 -0.39 0.04
CA LYS A 71 -7.88 0.13 1.37
C LYS A 71 -8.05 1.65 1.40
N THR A 72 -8.39 2.19 2.57
CA THR A 72 -8.39 3.65 2.80
C THR A 72 -6.98 4.15 3.10
N PHE A 73 -6.58 5.23 2.42
CA PHE A 73 -5.29 5.88 2.54
C PHE A 73 -5.42 7.19 3.34
N PRO A 74 -4.43 7.52 4.19
CA PRO A 74 -4.47 8.73 5.02
C PRO A 74 -4.16 10.02 4.25
N ILE A 75 -3.79 9.91 2.97
CA ILE A 75 -3.48 11.02 2.08
C ILE A 75 -4.70 11.22 1.19
N GLY A 76 -5.55 12.23 1.47
CA GLY A 76 -6.86 12.37 0.81
C GLY A 76 -6.80 12.31 -0.72
N ALA A 77 -5.91 13.08 -1.34
CA ALA A 77 -5.76 13.06 -2.80
C ALA A 77 -5.29 11.69 -3.36
N LEU A 78 -4.48 10.94 -2.61
CA LEU A 78 -4.10 9.58 -2.97
C LEU A 78 -5.28 8.62 -2.85
N ASP A 79 -6.05 8.73 -1.76
CA ASP A 79 -7.24 7.90 -1.53
C ASP A 79 -8.26 8.08 -2.66
N ASP A 80 -8.51 9.34 -3.06
CA ASP A 80 -9.38 9.66 -4.19
C ASP A 80 -8.91 9.00 -5.49
N LEU A 81 -7.60 9.05 -5.79
CA LEU A 81 -7.04 8.41 -6.97
C LEU A 81 -7.17 6.88 -6.92
N VAL A 82 -6.91 6.27 -5.76
CA VAL A 82 -7.09 4.83 -5.57
C VAL A 82 -8.55 4.42 -5.77
N GLN A 83 -9.49 5.17 -5.20
CA GLN A 83 -10.92 4.91 -5.40
C GLN A 83 -11.33 5.05 -6.88
N ARG A 84 -10.84 6.06 -7.59
CA ARG A 84 -11.10 6.22 -9.03
C ARG A 84 -10.53 5.07 -9.85
N ASN A 85 -9.28 4.67 -9.58
CA ASN A 85 -8.66 3.50 -10.23
C ASN A 85 -9.48 2.23 -9.96
N PHE A 86 -9.91 2.00 -8.72
CA PHE A 86 -10.71 0.82 -8.37
C PHE A 86 -12.05 0.81 -9.11
N ARG A 87 -12.75 1.94 -9.18
CA ARG A 87 -14.01 2.05 -9.95
C ARG A 87 -13.82 1.77 -11.45
N ALA A 88 -12.67 2.18 -12.01
CA ALA A 88 -12.37 2.01 -13.43
C ALA A 88 -11.86 0.60 -13.79
N THR A 89 -11.12 -0.06 -12.90
CA THR A 89 -10.36 -1.29 -13.23
C THR A 89 -10.70 -2.50 -12.37
N GLY A 90 -11.39 -2.31 -11.24
CA GLY A 90 -11.58 -3.34 -10.21
C GLY A 90 -10.31 -3.72 -9.45
N SER A 91 -9.17 -3.06 -9.70
CA SER A 91 -7.91 -3.35 -9.03
C SER A 91 -7.82 -2.64 -7.68
N ALA A 92 -7.73 -3.40 -6.59
CA ALA A 92 -7.72 -2.88 -5.23
C ALA A 92 -6.36 -2.33 -4.73
N PRO A 93 -5.20 -2.94 -5.06
CA PRO A 93 -3.92 -2.44 -4.57
C PRO A 93 -3.47 -1.15 -5.26
N LEU A 94 -2.84 -0.25 -4.50
CA LEU A 94 -2.12 0.89 -5.04
C LEU A 94 -0.81 0.42 -5.69
N ALA A 95 -0.65 0.62 -7.00
CA ALA A 95 0.57 0.25 -7.72
C ALA A 95 1.37 1.50 -8.12
N ILE A 96 2.53 1.69 -7.49
CA ILE A 96 3.38 2.88 -7.61
C ILE A 96 4.61 2.57 -8.47
N SER A 97 4.94 3.47 -9.40
CA SER A 97 6.13 3.44 -10.24
C SER A 97 6.95 4.73 -10.15
N GLY A 98 8.12 4.78 -10.80
CA GLY A 98 9.02 5.93 -10.75
C GLY A 98 9.83 5.99 -9.44
N ARG A 99 9.91 7.17 -8.82
CA ARG A 99 10.60 7.40 -7.53
C ARG A 99 9.71 7.00 -6.33
N CYS A 100 9.21 5.77 -6.36
CA CYS A 100 8.19 5.25 -5.46
C CYS A 100 8.54 5.33 -3.96
N HIS A 101 9.82 5.21 -3.59
CA HIS A 101 10.28 5.23 -2.20
C HIS A 101 9.83 6.49 -1.45
N GLU A 102 9.80 7.63 -2.14
CA GLU A 102 9.45 8.92 -1.55
C GLU A 102 8.00 8.93 -1.06
N LEU A 103 7.07 8.44 -1.90
CA LEU A 103 5.68 8.29 -1.52
C LEU A 103 5.48 7.19 -0.48
N VAL A 104 6.21 6.08 -0.58
CA VAL A 104 6.16 4.98 0.39
C VAL A 104 6.58 5.46 1.78
N TYR A 105 7.67 6.24 1.90
CA TYR A 105 8.08 6.79 3.19
C TYR A 105 7.03 7.73 3.78
N VAL A 106 6.47 8.66 2.99
CA VAL A 106 5.42 9.58 3.46
C VAL A 106 4.16 8.82 3.89
N LEU A 107 3.74 7.83 3.10
CA LEU A 107 2.57 7.02 3.40
C LEU A 107 2.75 6.23 4.71
N ILE A 108 3.83 5.47 4.83
CA ILE A 108 4.07 4.65 6.03
C ILE A 108 4.26 5.57 7.25
N ALA A 109 5.00 6.67 7.11
CA ALA A 109 5.21 7.65 8.18
C ALA A 109 3.87 8.20 8.70
N THR A 110 2.96 8.54 7.78
CA THR A 110 1.61 9.04 8.12
C THR A 110 0.77 7.97 8.81
N LEU A 111 0.83 6.72 8.34
CA LEU A 111 0.09 5.60 8.92
C LEU A 111 0.53 5.26 10.35
N VAL A 112 1.84 5.27 10.63
CA VAL A 112 2.35 4.88 11.95
C VAL A 112 2.30 6.01 12.98
N ALA A 113 2.31 7.26 12.54
CA ALA A 113 2.20 8.42 13.43
C ALA A 113 0.73 8.66 13.84
N LYS A 114 0.55 9.53 14.84
CA LYS A 114 -0.79 10.06 15.18
C LYS A 114 -1.36 10.86 13.99
N PRO A 115 -2.68 10.82 13.77
CA PRO A 115 -3.71 10.13 14.58
C PRO A 115 -3.96 8.67 14.15
N TRP A 116 -3.25 8.14 13.14
CA TRP A 116 -3.58 6.85 12.53
C TRP A 116 -3.13 5.65 13.36
N GLU A 117 -1.95 5.73 13.97
CA GLU A 117 -1.38 4.74 14.90
C GLU A 117 -1.53 3.29 14.39
N LYS A 118 -1.21 3.05 13.11
CA LYS A 118 -1.29 1.73 12.48
C LYS A 118 0.03 0.96 12.59
N ALA A 119 -0.06 -0.33 12.30
CA ALA A 119 1.09 -1.19 12.02
C ALA A 119 1.14 -1.54 10.53
N VAL A 120 2.35 -1.56 9.97
CA VAL A 120 2.58 -1.78 8.53
C VAL A 120 3.65 -2.83 8.34
N VAL A 121 3.42 -3.75 7.40
CA VAL A 121 4.43 -4.70 6.94
C VAL A 121 5.05 -4.18 5.64
N VAL A 122 6.37 -4.29 5.53
CA VAL A 122 7.12 -4.01 4.30
C VAL A 122 7.86 -5.27 3.87
N VAL A 123 7.59 -5.76 2.67
CA VAL A 123 8.37 -6.81 2.01
C VAL A 123 9.25 -6.15 0.97
N ASP A 124 10.54 -6.00 1.28
CA ASP A 124 11.50 -5.28 0.45
C ASP A 124 12.44 -6.25 -0.27
N PHE A 125 12.15 -6.49 -1.56
CA PHE A 125 12.96 -7.34 -2.43
C PHE A 125 14.19 -6.61 -2.99
N GLU A 126 14.27 -5.28 -2.85
CA GLU A 126 15.41 -4.50 -3.36
C GLU A 126 16.51 -4.32 -2.31
N GLY A 127 16.13 -4.42 -1.03
CA GLY A 127 17.02 -4.19 0.12
C GLY A 127 17.39 -2.72 0.30
N ARG A 128 16.52 -1.81 -0.16
CA ARG A 128 16.75 -0.36 -0.17
C ARG A 128 15.85 0.40 0.81
N PHE A 129 14.88 -0.27 1.40
CA PHE A 129 14.03 0.33 2.41
C PHE A 129 14.80 0.47 3.73
N ASP A 130 14.81 1.69 4.26
CA ASP A 130 15.45 2.06 5.51
C ASP A 130 14.40 2.75 6.41
N PRO A 131 13.89 2.05 7.45
CA PRO A 131 12.91 2.60 8.38
C PRO A 131 13.35 3.92 9.04
N LEU A 132 14.66 4.16 9.22
CA LEU A 132 15.15 5.37 9.87
C LEU A 132 14.86 6.63 9.05
N ARG A 133 14.75 6.51 7.71
CA ARG A 133 14.37 7.63 6.85
C ARG A 133 12.99 8.19 7.17
N MET A 134 12.10 7.40 7.77
CA MET A 134 10.78 7.85 8.18
C MET A 134 10.82 8.92 9.28
N LEU A 135 11.89 9.00 10.08
CA LEU A 135 12.05 10.05 11.09
C LEU A 135 12.21 11.44 10.47
N ALA A 136 12.70 11.49 9.22
CA ALA A 136 12.87 12.72 8.45
C ALA A 136 11.73 12.93 7.43
N ALA A 137 10.88 11.92 7.20
CA ALA A 137 9.81 12.00 6.22
C ALA A 137 8.73 13.00 6.67
N PRO A 138 8.24 13.87 5.76
CA PRO A 138 7.09 14.71 6.06
C PRO A 138 5.86 13.83 6.23
N LEU A 139 5.03 14.14 7.24
CA LEU A 139 3.71 13.53 7.35
C LEU A 139 2.75 14.20 6.38
N ALA A 140 1.88 13.41 5.75
CA ALA A 140 0.73 13.96 5.05
C ALA A 140 -0.29 14.40 6.11
N GLY A 141 -0.60 15.70 6.15
CA GLY A 141 -1.58 16.26 7.06
C GLY A 141 -2.58 17.15 6.31
N PRO A 142 -3.80 17.34 6.86
CA PRO A 142 -4.72 18.34 6.33
C PRO A 142 -4.11 19.73 6.53
N ALA A 143 -3.81 20.43 5.44
CA ALA A 143 -3.65 21.87 5.48
C ALA A 143 -5.06 22.48 5.64
N SER A 144 -5.53 22.63 6.89
CA SER A 144 -6.57 23.57 7.36
C SER A 144 -7.37 22.98 8.54
N SER A 145 -7.81 23.89 9.41
CA SER A 145 -8.62 23.71 10.62
C SER A 145 -7.89 23.32 11.92
N LEU A 146 -6.94 24.15 12.36
CA LEU A 146 -6.78 24.41 13.80
C LEU A 146 -6.81 25.93 14.05
N PRO A 147 -7.45 26.39 15.14
CA PRO A 147 -7.64 27.81 15.44
C PRO A 147 -6.32 28.50 15.82
N ASP A 148 -6.28 29.82 15.59
CA ASP A 148 -5.16 30.78 15.70
C ASP A 148 -4.49 30.94 17.08
N ASN A 149 -4.37 29.88 17.90
CA ASN A 149 -3.61 29.95 19.14
C ASN A 149 -2.13 29.61 18.90
N GLN A 150 -1.36 30.66 18.60
CA GLN A 150 0.02 30.65 18.10
C GLN A 150 1.12 30.12 19.04
N GLU A 151 0.84 29.63 20.25
CA GLU A 151 1.88 29.13 21.18
C GLU A 151 1.93 27.60 21.38
N GLU A 152 0.87 26.85 21.04
CA GLU A 152 0.90 25.37 21.01
C GLU A 152 0.98 24.77 19.58
N ALA A 153 0.88 25.62 18.55
CA ALA A 153 0.71 25.25 17.15
C ALA A 153 1.97 24.71 16.42
N THR A 154 3.08 24.45 17.10
CA THR A 154 4.36 24.10 16.43
C THR A 154 4.96 22.75 16.83
N LYS A 155 4.29 21.92 17.63
CA LYS A 155 4.61 20.48 17.64
C LYS A 155 4.03 19.83 16.40
N LYS A 156 4.65 20.12 15.23
CA LYS A 156 4.39 19.37 13.99
C LYS A 156 4.45 17.89 14.35
N VAL A 157 3.33 17.18 14.18
CA VAL A 157 3.30 15.74 14.40
C VAL A 157 4.35 15.14 13.47
N ARG A 158 5.25 14.33 14.03
CA ARG A 158 6.35 13.67 13.33
C ARG A 158 6.44 12.25 13.83
N VAL A 159 6.99 11.38 12.99
CA VAL A 159 7.33 10.00 13.37
C VAL A 159 8.33 10.05 14.53
N LYS A 160 8.02 9.35 15.62
CA LYS A 160 8.92 9.15 16.75
C LYS A 160 9.65 7.83 16.59
N LYS A 161 10.77 7.67 17.29
CA LYS A 161 11.50 6.39 17.31
C LYS A 161 10.62 5.21 17.73
N GLY A 162 9.69 5.41 18.67
CA GLY A 162 8.74 4.37 19.08
C GLY A 162 7.74 3.97 17.98
N ASP A 163 7.44 4.86 17.03
CA ASP A 163 6.54 4.52 15.91
C ASP A 163 7.19 3.52 14.95
N LEU A 164 8.53 3.48 14.88
CA LEU A 164 9.27 2.52 14.06
C LEU A 164 9.14 1.08 14.56
N GLU A 165 8.77 0.87 15.84
CA GLU A 165 8.49 -0.48 16.38
C GLU A 165 7.25 -1.13 15.73
N HIS A 166 6.51 -0.35 14.93
CA HIS A 166 5.29 -0.79 14.24
C HIS A 166 5.45 -0.91 12.73
N VAL A 167 6.69 -0.80 12.23
CA VAL A 167 7.06 -1.08 10.84
C VAL A 167 7.84 -2.39 10.81
N HIS A 168 7.21 -3.44 10.27
CA HIS A 168 7.79 -4.79 10.22
C HIS A 168 8.36 -5.05 8.84
N VAL A 169 9.68 -5.10 8.74
CA VAL A 169 10.37 -5.24 7.45
C VAL A 169 10.87 -6.67 7.27
N LEU A 170 10.42 -7.32 6.20
CA LEU A 170 11.02 -8.54 5.68
C LEU A 170 11.87 -8.16 4.48
N GLN A 171 13.15 -8.49 4.54
CA GLN A 171 14.08 -8.38 3.40
C GLN A 171 14.49 -9.79 2.96
N PRO A 172 13.76 -10.39 2.01
CA PRO A 172 14.12 -11.69 1.50
C PRO A 172 15.51 -11.65 0.87
N ARG A 173 16.32 -12.69 1.11
CA ARG A 173 17.67 -12.77 0.54
C ARG A 173 17.60 -12.62 -0.98
N LYS A 174 18.48 -11.77 -1.53
CA LYS A 174 18.65 -11.64 -2.97
C LYS A 174 19.04 -12.99 -3.56
N GLY A 175 18.14 -13.56 -4.35
CA GLY A 175 18.43 -14.69 -5.22
C GLY A 175 18.59 -14.24 -6.66
N ASN A 176 18.76 -15.21 -7.55
CA ASN A 176 18.91 -15.02 -9.00
C ASN A 176 17.67 -14.40 -9.68
N TRP A 177 16.63 -14.11 -8.89
CA TRP A 177 15.33 -13.57 -9.28
C TRP A 177 15.16 -12.09 -8.92
N GLU A 178 16.25 -11.36 -8.66
CA GLU A 178 16.25 -9.93 -8.26
C GLU A 178 15.35 -9.02 -9.11
N GLN A 179 15.14 -9.37 -10.39
CA GLN A 179 14.27 -8.61 -11.29
C GLN A 179 12.79 -8.98 -11.17
N GLN A 180 12.46 -10.22 -10.80
CA GLN A 180 11.11 -10.75 -10.66
C GLN A 180 11.08 -12.06 -9.82
N PRO A 181 10.76 -12.02 -8.51
CA PRO A 181 10.51 -13.22 -7.72
C PRO A 181 9.35 -14.04 -8.30
N PRO A 182 9.43 -15.38 -8.26
CA PRO A 182 8.31 -16.25 -8.55
C PRO A 182 7.11 -15.94 -7.63
N ALA A 183 5.88 -16.01 -8.17
CA ALA A 183 4.65 -15.77 -7.40
C ALA A 183 4.56 -16.57 -6.10
N ARG A 184 4.94 -17.86 -6.15
CA ARG A 184 5.02 -18.74 -4.96
C ARG A 184 5.93 -18.20 -3.86
N PHE A 185 7.02 -17.53 -4.23
CA PHE A 185 7.97 -16.96 -3.29
C PHE A 185 7.41 -15.69 -2.64
N VAL A 186 6.75 -14.84 -3.42
CA VAL A 186 6.01 -13.69 -2.89
C VAL A 186 4.90 -14.16 -1.94
N SER A 187 4.14 -15.19 -2.33
CA SER A 187 3.10 -15.78 -1.48
C SER A 187 3.67 -16.29 -0.17
N ALA A 188 4.78 -17.02 -0.19
CA ALA A 188 5.42 -17.53 1.03
C ALA A 188 5.86 -16.39 1.96
N CYS A 189 6.42 -15.31 1.42
CA CYS A 189 6.78 -14.12 2.19
C CYS A 189 5.55 -13.47 2.86
N LEU A 190 4.44 -13.35 2.12
CA LEU A 190 3.21 -12.77 2.64
C LEU A 190 2.59 -13.63 3.74
N THR A 191 2.49 -14.95 3.53
CA THR A 191 2.04 -15.89 4.57
C THR A 191 2.93 -15.85 5.81
N THR A 192 4.25 -15.78 5.64
CA THR A 192 5.19 -15.67 6.76
C THR A 192 4.95 -14.40 7.58
N MET A 193 4.73 -13.27 6.91
CA MET A 193 4.46 -12.01 7.61
C MET A 193 3.07 -11.97 8.24
N GLU A 194 2.07 -12.59 7.61
CA GLU A 194 0.75 -12.75 8.21
C GLU A 194 0.82 -13.57 9.51
N GLU A 195 1.47 -14.74 9.47
CA GLU A 195 1.68 -15.56 10.66
C GLU A 195 2.44 -14.81 11.75
N TYR A 196 3.48 -14.05 11.37
CA TYR A 196 4.22 -13.20 12.30
C TYR A 196 3.37 -12.09 12.90
N MET A 197 2.52 -11.43 12.12
CA MET A 197 1.65 -10.34 12.59
C MET A 197 0.47 -10.85 13.45
N LEU A 198 0.03 -12.08 13.25
CA LEU A 198 -1.07 -12.68 14.01
C LEU A 198 -0.58 -13.37 15.29
N TYR A 199 0.52 -14.11 15.21
CA TYR A 199 0.97 -15.01 16.28
C TYR A 199 2.38 -14.70 16.81
N GLY A 200 3.16 -13.91 16.07
CA GLY A 200 4.52 -13.57 16.43
C GLY A 200 4.64 -12.68 17.67
N ALA A 201 5.85 -12.61 18.20
CA ALA A 201 6.20 -11.67 19.26
C ALA A 201 6.59 -10.32 18.65
N HIS A 202 5.68 -9.34 18.74
CA HIS A 202 5.93 -7.97 18.29
C HIS A 202 5.15 -6.95 19.14
N ARG A 203 5.57 -5.69 19.10
CA ARG A 203 5.00 -4.61 19.93
C ARG A 203 3.75 -3.96 19.34
N SER A 204 3.29 -4.41 18.16
CA SER A 204 2.12 -3.84 17.47
C SER A 204 0.77 -4.41 17.87
N ARG A 205 0.66 -5.27 18.89
CA ARG A 205 -0.62 -5.90 19.27
C ARG A 205 -1.74 -4.93 19.65
N GLY A 206 -1.39 -3.69 20.03
CA GLY A 206 -2.36 -2.61 20.30
C GLY A 206 -2.72 -1.74 19.10
N ARG A 207 -2.19 -2.02 17.90
CA ARG A 207 -2.43 -1.25 16.68
C ARG A 207 -3.06 -2.13 15.62
N GLU A 208 -3.99 -1.55 14.85
CA GLU A 208 -4.53 -2.24 13.68
C GLU A 208 -3.43 -2.46 12.64
N TRP A 209 -3.31 -3.70 12.14
CA TRP A 209 -2.50 -4.00 10.96
C TRP A 209 -3.22 -3.48 9.71
N TRP A 210 -2.67 -2.41 9.13
CA TRP A 210 -3.29 -1.75 7.98
C TRP A 210 -3.15 -2.57 6.69
N GLY A 211 -1.98 -3.15 6.45
CA GLY A 211 -1.71 -4.01 5.29
C GLY A 211 -0.22 -4.18 5.01
N THR A 212 0.08 -4.77 3.84
CA THR A 212 1.44 -5.04 3.38
C THR A 212 1.82 -4.15 2.19
N VAL A 213 3.01 -3.57 2.26
CA VAL A 213 3.69 -2.84 1.19
C VAL A 213 4.77 -3.74 0.59
N ILE A 214 4.70 -4.00 -0.71
CA ILE A 214 5.72 -4.74 -1.45
C ILE A 214 6.60 -3.74 -2.20
N ILE A 215 7.92 -3.83 -2.03
CA ILE A 215 8.90 -3.01 -2.75
C ILE A 215 9.74 -3.92 -3.66
N GLY A 216 9.79 -3.60 -4.94
CA GLY A 216 10.57 -4.31 -5.94
C GLY A 216 9.88 -5.53 -6.55
N GLY A 217 10.69 -6.35 -7.21
CA GLY A 217 10.27 -7.65 -7.75
C GLY A 217 9.36 -7.60 -8.99
N GLY A 218 9.16 -6.43 -9.62
CA GLY A 218 8.39 -6.34 -10.87
C GLY A 218 6.97 -6.91 -10.79
N PHE A 219 6.44 -7.06 -9.57
CA PHE A 219 5.19 -7.75 -9.29
C PHE A 219 4.02 -6.89 -9.79
N ASN A 220 3.13 -7.51 -10.57
CA ASN A 220 1.86 -6.90 -10.92
C ASN A 220 0.78 -7.47 -9.98
N PRO A 221 0.07 -6.64 -9.20
CA PRO A 221 -1.00 -7.11 -8.31
C PRO A 221 -2.15 -7.82 -9.05
N VAL A 222 -2.27 -7.64 -10.37
CA VAL A 222 -3.32 -8.27 -11.18
C VAL A 222 -2.87 -9.67 -11.62
N GLY A 223 -3.47 -10.71 -11.04
CA GLY A 223 -3.48 -12.09 -11.59
C GLY A 223 -2.34 -13.01 -11.17
N GLY A 224 -1.42 -12.58 -10.30
CA GLY A 224 -0.24 -13.38 -9.92
C GLY A 224 -0.33 -14.16 -8.60
N LEU A 225 -1.27 -13.83 -7.71
CA LEU A 225 -1.35 -14.40 -6.35
C LEU A 225 -2.75 -14.94 -6.04
N PRO A 226 -2.87 -15.95 -5.16
CA PRO A 226 -4.15 -16.39 -4.63
C PRO A 226 -4.93 -15.21 -4.05
N LYS A 227 -6.24 -15.14 -4.33
CA LYS A 227 -7.09 -14.00 -3.95
C LYS A 227 -7.03 -13.65 -2.46
N ALA A 228 -6.95 -14.65 -1.59
CA ALA A 228 -6.84 -14.47 -0.14
C ALA A 228 -5.56 -13.71 0.26
N VAL A 229 -4.43 -14.05 -0.37
CA VAL A 229 -3.13 -13.44 -0.11
C VAL A 229 -3.05 -12.04 -0.74
N SER A 230 -3.65 -11.87 -1.93
CA SER A 230 -3.72 -10.58 -2.62
C SER A 230 -4.48 -9.51 -1.83
N ALA A 231 -5.46 -9.91 -1.00
CA ALA A 231 -6.24 -8.99 -0.16
C ALA A 231 -5.40 -8.31 0.95
N GLN A 232 -4.26 -8.90 1.31
CA GLN A 232 -3.33 -8.33 2.31
C GLN A 232 -2.44 -7.24 1.71
N VAL A 233 -2.24 -7.27 0.38
CA VAL A 233 -1.36 -6.36 -0.33
C VAL A 233 -2.09 -5.04 -0.55
N ALA A 234 -1.69 -4.01 0.21
CA ALA A 234 -2.26 -2.68 0.07
C ALA A 234 -1.51 -1.85 -0.98
N VAL A 235 -0.19 -2.06 -1.09
CA VAL A 235 0.69 -1.28 -1.98
C VAL A 235 1.72 -2.18 -2.65
N THR A 236 1.94 -1.97 -3.95
CA THR A 236 3.06 -2.53 -4.70
C THR A 236 3.88 -1.38 -5.29
N ALA A 237 5.16 -1.29 -4.97
CA ALA A 237 6.07 -0.25 -5.44
C ALA A 237 7.17 -0.87 -6.30
N GLY A 238 7.25 -0.50 -7.58
CA GLY A 238 8.23 -1.10 -8.49
C GLY A 238 8.21 -0.50 -9.88
N ARG A 239 8.80 -1.20 -10.85
CA ARG A 239 8.87 -0.73 -12.25
C ARG A 239 7.51 -0.73 -12.97
N ARG A 240 6.51 -1.43 -12.43
CA ARG A 240 5.16 -1.53 -12.98
C ARG A 240 4.17 -0.97 -11.95
N GLY A 241 3.48 0.10 -12.31
CA GLY A 241 2.51 0.76 -11.45
C GLY A 241 1.78 1.86 -12.20
N TRP A 242 0.50 2.05 -11.87
CA TRP A 242 -0.39 3.01 -12.52
C TRP A 242 -0.23 4.44 -11.98
N LEU A 243 0.32 4.60 -10.77
CA LEU A 243 0.69 5.89 -10.20
C LEU A 243 2.19 6.10 -10.34
N ARG A 244 2.60 7.06 -11.17
CA ARG A 244 4.02 7.39 -11.41
C ARG A 244 4.44 8.54 -10.50
N VAL A 245 5.48 8.31 -9.71
CA VAL A 245 6.04 9.33 -8.81
C VAL A 245 7.29 9.93 -9.42
N GLU A 246 7.32 11.26 -9.51
CA GLU A 246 8.43 12.04 -10.04
C GLU A 246 8.74 13.24 -9.16
N ARG A 247 9.92 13.83 -9.37
CA ARG A 247 10.23 15.14 -8.79
C ARG A 247 9.29 16.16 -9.41
N ALA A 248 8.74 17.07 -8.61
CA ALA A 248 7.99 18.20 -9.14
C ALA A 248 8.86 18.99 -10.14
N GLU A 249 8.27 19.44 -11.24
CA GLU A 249 8.99 20.22 -12.24
C GLU A 249 9.52 21.51 -11.62
N VAL A 250 10.81 21.76 -11.82
CA VAL A 250 11.46 23.01 -11.43
C VAL A 250 11.53 23.87 -12.68
N PRO A 251 11.07 25.13 -12.64
CA PRO A 251 11.17 26.03 -13.78
C PRO A 251 12.59 26.01 -14.34
N GLY A 252 12.69 25.87 -15.67
CA GLY A 252 13.98 25.87 -16.35
C GLY A 252 14.77 27.11 -15.96
N PHE A 253 15.98 26.92 -15.46
CA PHE A 253 16.93 28.00 -15.31
C PHE A 253 17.39 28.31 -16.73
N GLY A 254 16.99 29.45 -17.31
CA GLY A 254 17.21 29.82 -18.73
C GLY A 254 18.67 29.79 -19.19
N GLU A 255 19.01 30.42 -20.31
CA GLU A 255 20.39 30.41 -20.83
C GLU A 255 21.37 31.02 -19.81
N LEU A 256 22.09 30.14 -19.10
CA LEU A 256 23.05 30.49 -18.06
C LEU A 256 24.44 30.07 -18.50
N SER A 257 25.42 30.95 -18.29
CA SER A 257 26.82 30.57 -18.51
C SER A 257 27.24 29.47 -17.51
N VAL A 258 28.23 28.66 -17.88
CA VAL A 258 28.76 27.57 -17.04
C VAL A 258 29.18 28.08 -15.65
N GLU A 259 29.74 29.29 -15.57
CA GLU A 259 30.19 29.92 -14.33
C GLU A 259 29.01 30.35 -13.43
N GLN A 260 27.94 30.87 -14.03
CA GLN A 260 26.70 31.19 -13.32
C GLN A 260 25.96 29.93 -12.88
N ALA A 261 26.02 28.86 -13.68
CA ALA A 261 25.46 27.56 -13.33
C ALA A 261 26.17 26.96 -12.09
N VAL A 262 27.50 27.03 -12.02
CA VAL A 262 28.25 26.52 -10.85
C VAL A 262 27.97 27.34 -9.61
N LYS A 263 27.99 28.68 -9.69
CA LYS A 263 27.69 29.57 -8.55
C LYS A 263 26.24 29.44 -8.06
N GLY A 264 25.30 29.18 -8.96
CA GLY A 264 23.89 28.98 -8.63
C GLY A 264 23.54 27.56 -8.18
N ARG A 265 24.47 26.59 -8.22
CA ARG A 265 24.16 25.17 -8.01
C ARG A 265 23.43 24.88 -6.69
N GLU A 266 23.91 25.45 -5.59
CA GLU A 266 23.33 25.22 -4.27
C GLU A 266 21.92 25.80 -4.14
N LYS A 267 21.71 27.02 -4.64
CA LYS A 267 20.38 27.67 -4.68
C LYS A 267 19.39 26.90 -5.56
N ARG A 268 19.86 26.33 -6.68
CA ARG A 268 19.05 25.49 -7.57
C ARG A 268 18.71 24.15 -6.91
N GLN A 269 19.67 23.54 -6.21
CA GLN A 269 19.43 22.31 -5.45
C GLN A 269 18.39 22.54 -4.34
N GLN A 270 18.48 23.66 -3.61
CA GLN A 270 17.48 24.06 -2.61
C GLN A 270 16.10 24.27 -3.24
N ALA A 271 16.00 24.96 -4.38
CA ALA A 271 14.73 25.11 -5.09
C ALA A 271 14.14 23.76 -5.52
N VAL A 272 14.97 22.83 -6.02
CA VAL A 272 14.53 21.47 -6.35
C VAL A 272 14.05 20.71 -5.11
N GLU A 273 14.67 20.91 -3.95
CA GLU A 273 14.28 20.36 -2.65
C GLU A 273 12.97 20.92 -2.12
N GLN A 274 12.70 22.21 -2.34
CA GLN A 274 11.46 22.86 -1.91
C GLN A 274 10.23 22.44 -2.72
N MET A 275 10.38 22.09 -4.00
CA MET A 275 9.26 21.76 -4.88
C MET A 275 8.58 20.42 -4.57
N GLY A 276 9.24 19.53 -3.81
CA GLY A 276 8.68 18.24 -3.42
C GLY A 276 8.52 17.25 -4.59
N TRP A 277 7.47 16.46 -4.54
CA TRP A 277 7.20 15.31 -5.41
C TRP A 277 5.80 15.39 -6.00
N VAL A 278 5.60 14.80 -7.17
CA VAL A 278 4.32 14.68 -7.85
C VAL A 278 4.02 13.21 -8.11
N GLY A 279 2.82 12.76 -7.75
CA GLY A 279 2.24 11.50 -8.21
C GLY A 279 1.26 11.76 -9.33
N SER A 280 1.44 11.11 -10.49
CA SER A 280 0.59 11.26 -11.67
C SER A 280 0.03 9.91 -12.14
N SER A 281 -1.20 9.91 -12.62
CA SER A 281 -1.91 8.72 -13.11
C SER A 281 -2.93 9.11 -14.18
N PRO A 282 -3.52 8.14 -14.91
CA PRO A 282 -4.63 8.42 -15.82
C PRO A 282 -5.86 9.07 -15.16
N TRP A 283 -6.00 9.00 -13.83
CA TRP A 283 -7.14 9.53 -13.08
C TRP A 283 -6.87 10.87 -12.39
N GLY A 284 -5.71 11.48 -12.66
CA GLY A 284 -5.25 12.73 -12.08
C GLY A 284 -3.91 12.59 -11.36
N GLY A 285 -3.56 13.62 -10.59
CA GLY A 285 -2.32 13.64 -9.82
C GLY A 285 -2.40 14.53 -8.58
N PHE A 286 -1.34 14.49 -7.78
CA PHE A 286 -1.21 15.27 -6.55
C PHE A 286 0.27 15.55 -6.23
N SER A 287 0.52 16.56 -5.41
CA SER A 287 1.86 16.96 -4.98
C SER A 287 2.05 16.72 -3.49
N PHE A 288 3.27 16.36 -3.07
CA PHE A 288 3.59 16.07 -1.67
C PHE A 288 5.06 16.37 -1.34
N GLY A 289 5.35 16.63 -0.06
CA GLY A 289 6.72 16.74 0.45
C GLY A 289 7.49 18.02 0.10
N GLY A 290 6.82 19.04 -0.46
CA GLY A 290 7.37 20.38 -0.70
C GLY A 290 6.90 21.43 0.32
N GLU A 291 7.62 22.56 0.43
CA GLU A 291 7.18 23.73 1.20
C GLU A 291 5.97 24.36 0.51
N GLY A 292 4.77 24.03 0.99
CA GLY A 292 3.51 24.49 0.41
C GLY A 292 2.76 23.44 -0.41
N SER A 293 2.92 22.14 -0.11
CA SER A 293 2.05 21.10 -0.68
C SER A 293 0.59 21.29 -0.22
N VAL A 294 -0.11 22.22 -0.84
CA VAL A 294 -1.56 22.36 -0.80
C VAL A 294 -2.09 21.28 -1.74
N ASN A 295 -3.00 20.43 -1.25
CA ASN A 295 -3.79 19.53 -2.08
C ASN A 295 -4.66 20.38 -3.02
N THR A 296 -4.13 20.83 -4.15
CA THR A 296 -4.94 21.41 -5.22
C THR A 296 -5.57 20.26 -5.99
N GLY A 297 -6.66 19.72 -5.43
CA GLY A 297 -7.61 18.95 -6.21
C GLY A 297 -8.34 19.92 -7.13
N THR A 298 -7.83 20.15 -8.34
CA THR A 298 -8.58 20.86 -9.37
C THR A 298 -8.73 19.95 -10.57
N GLY A 299 -9.95 19.42 -10.72
CA GLY A 299 -10.41 18.83 -11.96
C GLY A 299 -10.36 19.88 -13.08
N THR A 300 -9.83 19.47 -14.21
CA THR A 300 -9.86 20.26 -15.44
C THR A 300 -11.30 20.26 -15.97
N GLU A 301 -12.11 21.23 -15.57
CA GLU A 301 -13.28 21.62 -16.35
C GLU A 301 -12.79 22.38 -17.59
N ARG A 302 -12.82 21.72 -18.75
CA ARG A 302 -12.84 22.42 -20.03
C ARG A 302 -14.24 23.01 -20.19
N GLY A 303 -14.38 24.29 -19.83
CA GLY A 303 -15.47 25.12 -20.32
C GLY A 303 -15.20 25.48 -21.78
N GLU A 304 -15.87 24.81 -22.70
CA GLU A 304 -16.09 25.33 -24.05
C GLU A 304 -17.37 26.17 -24.01
N GLY A 305 -17.20 27.49 -24.06
CA GLY A 305 -18.27 28.45 -24.23
C GLY A 305 -17.89 29.44 -25.32
N GLU A 306 -18.39 29.20 -26.53
CA GLU A 306 -18.56 30.15 -27.65
C GLU A 306 -19.66 29.53 -28.53
N GLY A 307 -20.73 30.18 -28.97
CA GLY A 307 -21.23 31.54 -28.82
C GLY A 307 -22.61 31.57 -29.51
N MET A 308 -23.55 32.34 -28.96
CA MET A 308 -24.86 32.58 -29.58
C MET A 308 -24.94 34.05 -29.98
N MET A 309 -25.43 34.26 -31.21
CA MET A 309 -26.04 35.46 -31.79
C MET A 309 -25.14 36.56 -32.40
N GLY A 310 -25.26 36.60 -33.73
CA GLY A 310 -25.18 37.77 -34.61
C GLY A 310 -25.82 37.38 -35.94
#